data_AF-A0A1V4HEP3-F1
#
_entry.id   AF-A0A1V4HEP3-F1
#
_cell.length_a   1.000
_cell.length_b   1.000
_cell.length_c   1.000
_cell.angle_alpha   90.00
_cell.angle_beta   90.00
_cell.angle_gamma   90.00
#
_symmetry.space_group_name_H-M   'P 1'
#
loop_
_entity.id
_entity.type
_entity.pdbx_description
1 polymer ?
#
loop_
_entity_poly.entity_id
_entity_poly.type
_entity_poly.pdbx_seq_one_letter_code
_entity_poly.pdbx_strand_id
1 'polypeptide(L)'
;MKMDDSNSMELVGLKEAATKLKLSPTALSNLRNRDKSFPLPCETPKSGPIWRAEDIFKYGLRTGRLTEDEFYIPAMWGPSKTIAIVGRAKVGKSFIVSMFADKTIHYRNAFSSGGGDKTACSVKNVFIDTNDDFMSFVEFHSSFHTDFKDVHDYEDLCSDAEFMNGTQVSLENTEKLPRFIENIERLVRRILEAEEQYKKQFPDKKAKKSQNTIEVYCKPSDFCRTIMQQASLKRLEVIDTPGVSGNVEFVKISKADLYVFLLNDANTDEAKTLEKIVEEIKPYIATSNACFLYRSSSGFITTKEKFEKEQKKVEKNMQQFEDLFVHLRGSIISRAMDVLYPAKTCICFPPMDPEDLSPPEELFREKFTDKIIRAFSGDTEKLLREEFDKVLNGNRDETFEYVKQILGNIPSHDHCAKPISYLPNFIKENHDRVKSNDNRRIVNNVAAGYRTEKHFLYKYFQDFTQEKCPEIWQQHTIRYLYHMLSQGVTRDCGLGIGIYHTEDSPALTMIAAESVLAEQVLNEIFNNPEKSRSGNYRNALRNNGITSKTWEKVFCSDNSLMTKKLQLIVSCLNHIPTVSLYELVFCRYIGGLRKITEYSILREFFQTDSDCENFVASLNF
;
A
#
# COMPACT_ATOMS: atom_id res chain seq x y z
N MET A 1 -35.53 3.70 -26.35
CA MET A 1 -36.18 2.48 -25.81
C MET A 1 -35.49 2.20 -24.47
N LYS A 2 -36.23 2.26 -23.36
CA LYS A 2 -35.72 2.13 -21.98
C LYS A 2 -35.41 0.68 -21.63
N MET A 3 -34.29 0.46 -20.92
CA MET A 3 -34.08 -0.30 -19.65
C MET A 3 -32.56 -0.47 -19.50
N ASP A 4 -31.88 0.26 -18.62
CA ASP A 4 -31.76 0.08 -17.14
C ASP A 4 -31.42 -1.35 -16.71
N ASP A 5 -30.16 -1.54 -16.29
CA ASP A 5 -29.66 -2.27 -15.10
C ASP A 5 -28.12 -2.24 -15.18
N SER A 6 -27.44 -1.26 -14.59
CA SER A 6 -27.12 -1.04 -13.16
C SER A 6 -26.04 -2.01 -12.61
N ASN A 7 -24.79 -1.66 -12.93
CA ASN A 7 -23.52 -2.10 -12.34
C ASN A 7 -23.57 -2.19 -10.79
N SER A 8 -23.97 -3.35 -10.28
CA SER A 8 -23.59 -3.82 -8.95
C SER A 8 -22.63 -5.00 -9.12
N MET A 9 -21.84 -5.35 -8.12
CA MET A 9 -21.31 -6.72 -8.08
C MET A 9 -22.52 -7.64 -7.85
N GLU A 10 -23.10 -8.04 -8.97
CA GLU A 10 -24.51 -8.35 -9.13
C GLU A 10 -24.92 -9.59 -8.35
N LEU A 11 -26.00 -9.42 -7.60
CA LEU A 11 -26.89 -10.53 -7.35
C LEU A 11 -27.36 -11.06 -8.70
N VAL A 12 -27.01 -12.29 -9.03
CA VAL A 12 -27.36 -12.89 -10.32
C VAL A 12 -28.65 -13.69 -10.20
N GLY A 13 -29.59 -13.38 -11.09
CA GLY A 13 -30.79 -14.19 -11.25
C GLY A 13 -30.52 -15.52 -11.95
N LEU A 14 -31.50 -16.42 -11.97
CA LEU A 14 -31.41 -17.72 -12.65
C LEU A 14 -30.90 -17.63 -14.09
N LYS A 15 -31.33 -16.61 -14.84
CA LYS A 15 -30.95 -16.45 -16.25
C LYS A 15 -29.47 -16.06 -16.39
N GLU A 16 -29.01 -15.10 -15.60
CA GLU A 16 -27.61 -14.64 -15.61
C GLU A 16 -26.65 -15.69 -15.08
N ALA A 17 -27.01 -16.38 -13.99
CA ALA A 17 -26.23 -17.48 -13.45
C ALA A 17 -26.06 -18.61 -14.47
N ALA A 18 -27.11 -18.90 -15.26
CA ALA A 18 -27.06 -19.90 -16.31
C ALA A 18 -26.12 -19.46 -17.43
N THR A 19 -26.23 -18.21 -17.90
CA THR A 19 -25.33 -17.63 -18.90
C THR A 19 -23.87 -17.69 -18.44
N LYS A 20 -23.56 -17.27 -17.21
CA LYS A 20 -22.21 -17.30 -16.64
C LYS A 20 -21.66 -18.72 -16.57
N LEU A 21 -22.46 -19.72 -16.20
CA LEU A 21 -22.04 -21.13 -16.15
C LEU A 21 -22.07 -21.85 -17.50
N LYS A 22 -22.32 -21.14 -18.61
CA LYS A 22 -22.46 -21.69 -19.96
C LYS A 22 -23.55 -22.78 -20.04
N LEU A 23 -24.69 -22.53 -19.40
CA LEU A 23 -25.86 -23.40 -19.29
C LEU A 23 -27.12 -22.68 -19.77
N SER A 24 -28.15 -23.46 -20.13
CA SER A 24 -29.50 -22.91 -20.27
C SER A 24 -30.16 -22.75 -18.89
N PRO A 25 -31.09 -21.79 -18.70
CA PRO A 25 -31.81 -21.61 -17.43
C PRO A 25 -32.49 -22.90 -16.94
N THR A 26 -33.04 -23.70 -17.85
CA THR A 26 -33.63 -25.01 -17.57
C THR A 26 -32.59 -26.02 -17.08
N ALA A 27 -31.41 -26.05 -17.71
CA ALA A 27 -30.32 -26.93 -17.28
C ALA A 27 -29.78 -26.54 -15.91
N LEU A 28 -29.67 -25.24 -15.61
CA LEU A 28 -29.25 -24.75 -14.30
C LEU A 28 -30.27 -25.10 -13.20
N SER A 29 -31.57 -24.93 -13.48
CA SER A 29 -32.64 -25.30 -12.53
C SER A 29 -32.60 -26.79 -12.18
N ASN A 30 -32.37 -27.66 -13.17
CA ASN A 30 -32.19 -29.10 -12.96
C ASN A 30 -30.90 -29.43 -12.22
N LEU A 31 -29.79 -28.76 -12.55
CA LEU A 31 -28.49 -28.95 -11.93
C LEU A 31 -28.55 -28.64 -10.43
N ARG A 32 -29.17 -27.52 -10.04
CA ARG A 32 -29.35 -27.11 -8.65
C ARG A 32 -30.06 -28.18 -7.81
N ASN A 33 -31.06 -28.84 -8.39
CA ASN A 33 -31.84 -29.85 -7.66
C ASN A 33 -31.09 -31.19 -7.56
N ARG A 34 -30.09 -31.45 -8.42
CA ARG A 34 -29.35 -32.71 -8.50
C ARG A 34 -27.99 -32.66 -7.82
N ASP A 35 -27.29 -31.54 -7.94
CA ASP A 35 -25.98 -31.33 -7.34
C ASP A 35 -26.14 -30.62 -5.98
N LYS A 36 -25.98 -31.38 -4.90
CA LYS A 36 -26.03 -30.87 -3.53
C LYS A 36 -24.93 -29.86 -3.21
N SER A 37 -23.88 -29.79 -4.02
CA SER A 37 -22.77 -28.86 -3.88
C SER A 37 -23.02 -27.52 -4.58
N PHE A 38 -24.14 -27.38 -5.31
CA PHE A 38 -24.53 -26.14 -5.95
C PHE A 38 -24.87 -25.06 -4.90
N PRO A 39 -24.43 -23.81 -5.07
CA PRO A 39 -24.67 -22.74 -4.10
C PRO A 39 -26.15 -22.55 -3.75
N LEU A 40 -26.43 -22.38 -2.46
CA LEU A 40 -27.76 -21.98 -2.02
C LEU A 40 -28.04 -20.53 -2.44
N PRO A 41 -29.26 -20.21 -2.91
CA PRO A 41 -29.63 -18.86 -3.24
C PRO A 41 -29.63 -17.98 -1.99
N CYS A 42 -29.21 -16.72 -2.14
CA CYS A 42 -29.28 -15.75 -1.05
C CYS A 42 -30.71 -15.25 -0.80
N GLU A 43 -31.55 -15.23 -1.86
CA GLU A 43 -32.98 -14.95 -1.78
C GLU A 43 -33.78 -15.75 -2.82
N THR A 44 -35.06 -16.01 -2.53
CA THR A 44 -35.97 -16.75 -3.44
C THR A 44 -37.30 -16.02 -3.62
N PRO A 45 -37.32 -14.87 -4.30
CA PRO A 45 -38.57 -14.18 -4.65
C PRO A 45 -39.42 -14.96 -5.67
N LYS A 46 -40.68 -14.52 -5.87
CA LYS A 46 -41.62 -15.13 -6.84
C LYS A 46 -41.08 -15.16 -8.28
N SER A 47 -40.17 -14.26 -8.62
CA SER A 47 -39.51 -14.16 -9.93
C SER A 47 -38.39 -15.21 -10.13
N GLY A 48 -37.97 -15.91 -9.07
CA GLY A 48 -36.95 -16.97 -9.14
C GLY A 48 -35.83 -16.78 -8.11
N PRO A 49 -34.95 -17.79 -7.97
CA PRO A 49 -33.79 -17.74 -7.08
C PRO A 49 -32.76 -16.70 -7.51
N ILE A 50 -32.09 -16.10 -6.53
CA ILE A 50 -31.02 -15.12 -6.69
C ILE A 50 -29.78 -15.59 -5.94
N TRP A 51 -28.60 -15.44 -6.54
CA TRP A 51 -27.31 -15.81 -5.94
C TRP A 51 -26.33 -14.65 -5.93
N ARG A 52 -25.27 -14.77 -5.14
CA ARG A 52 -24.08 -13.93 -5.33
C ARG A 52 -23.33 -14.40 -6.56
N ALA A 53 -22.91 -13.48 -7.43
CA ALA A 53 -22.08 -13.82 -8.59
C ALA A 53 -20.81 -14.61 -8.21
N GLU A 54 -20.20 -14.31 -7.06
CA GLU A 54 -19.01 -15.00 -6.54
C GLU A 54 -19.25 -16.49 -6.27
N ASP A 55 -20.40 -16.85 -5.68
CA ASP A 55 -20.70 -18.24 -5.33
C ASP A 55 -20.92 -19.08 -6.59
N ILE A 56 -21.62 -18.51 -7.58
CA ILE A 56 -21.80 -19.10 -8.91
C ILE A 56 -20.44 -19.27 -9.61
N PHE A 57 -19.57 -18.29 -9.48
CA PHE A 57 -18.24 -18.35 -10.08
C PHE A 57 -17.35 -19.42 -9.45
N LYS A 58 -17.26 -19.46 -8.11
CA LYS A 58 -16.51 -20.50 -7.37
C LYS A 58 -17.00 -21.89 -7.72
N TYR A 59 -18.31 -22.06 -7.84
CA TYR A 59 -18.90 -23.30 -8.33
C TYR A 59 -18.47 -23.62 -9.77
N GLY A 60 -18.47 -22.63 -10.65
CA GLY A 60 -18.01 -22.76 -12.03
C GLY A 60 -16.55 -23.17 -12.14
N LEU A 61 -15.65 -22.57 -11.35
CA LEU A 61 -14.23 -22.96 -11.29
C LEU A 61 -14.06 -24.40 -10.80
N ARG A 62 -14.67 -24.73 -9.66
CA ARG A 62 -14.56 -26.06 -9.05
C ARG A 62 -15.07 -27.16 -9.98
N THR A 63 -16.08 -26.85 -10.79
CA THR A 63 -16.68 -27.80 -11.74
C THR A 63 -16.05 -27.75 -13.14
N GLY A 64 -15.00 -26.95 -13.34
CA GLY A 64 -14.30 -26.79 -14.63
C GLY A 64 -15.16 -26.14 -15.72
N ARG A 65 -16.26 -25.49 -15.36
CA ARG A 65 -17.15 -24.77 -16.29
C ARG A 65 -16.65 -23.37 -16.61
N LEU A 66 -15.84 -22.82 -15.72
CA LEU A 66 -15.20 -21.53 -15.85
C LEU A 66 -13.68 -21.68 -15.70
N THR A 67 -12.93 -20.80 -16.33
CA THR A 67 -11.49 -20.60 -16.06
C THR A 67 -11.27 -19.41 -15.13
N GLU A 68 -10.11 -19.33 -14.47
CA GLU A 68 -9.79 -18.21 -13.56
C GLU A 68 -9.86 -16.84 -14.27
N ASP A 69 -9.55 -16.81 -15.57
CA ASP A 69 -9.64 -15.63 -16.44
C ASP A 69 -11.08 -15.12 -16.64
N GLU A 70 -12.09 -15.98 -16.42
CA GLU A 70 -13.51 -15.64 -16.55
C GLU A 70 -14.08 -15.04 -15.26
N PHE A 71 -13.25 -14.86 -14.22
CA PHE A 71 -13.69 -14.23 -12.97
C PHE A 71 -13.81 -12.71 -13.14
N TYR A 72 -15.03 -12.22 -13.03
CA TYR A 72 -15.24 -10.81 -12.70
C TYR A 72 -14.87 -10.58 -11.24
N ILE A 73 -13.58 -10.42 -10.98
CA ILE A 73 -13.07 -9.67 -9.84
C ILE A 73 -13.43 -8.21 -10.15
N PRO A 74 -14.15 -7.49 -9.27
CA PRO A 74 -14.42 -6.08 -9.50
C PRO A 74 -13.08 -5.39 -9.69
N ALA A 75 -12.97 -4.43 -10.60
CA ALA A 75 -11.70 -3.78 -10.93
C ALA A 75 -10.93 -3.19 -9.72
N MET A 76 -11.57 -3.10 -8.56
CA MET A 76 -11.02 -2.58 -7.31
C MET A 76 -10.45 -3.67 -6.38
N TRP A 77 -10.76 -4.93 -6.66
CA TRP A 77 -10.19 -6.10 -5.99
C TRP A 77 -9.15 -6.74 -6.93
N GLY A 78 -8.08 -7.32 -6.38
CA GLY A 78 -6.98 -7.90 -7.15
C GLY A 78 -5.63 -7.22 -6.90
N PRO A 79 -4.56 -7.66 -7.59
CA PRO A 79 -3.21 -7.20 -7.32
C PRO A 79 -3.08 -5.68 -7.49
N SER A 80 -2.47 -5.05 -6.49
CA SER A 80 -2.12 -3.64 -6.53
C SER A 80 -0.65 -3.44 -6.22
N LYS A 81 -0.06 -2.42 -6.85
CA LYS A 81 1.33 -2.01 -6.65
C LYS A 81 1.41 -0.51 -6.45
N THR A 82 2.42 -0.08 -5.71
CA THR A 82 2.66 1.33 -5.39
C THR A 82 4.04 1.78 -5.88
N ILE A 83 4.08 2.91 -6.59
CA ILE A 83 5.30 3.61 -6.98
C ILE A 83 5.41 4.88 -6.12
N ALA A 84 6.57 5.11 -5.51
CA ALA A 84 6.88 6.38 -4.87
C ALA A 84 7.87 7.17 -5.73
N ILE A 85 7.48 8.38 -6.14
CA ILE A 85 8.38 9.29 -6.86
C ILE A 85 9.02 10.24 -5.85
N VAL A 86 10.33 10.12 -5.72
CA VAL A 86 11.15 10.79 -4.73
C VAL A 86 12.14 11.71 -5.45
N GLY A 87 12.21 12.96 -5.03
CA GLY A 87 13.13 13.93 -5.62
C GLY A 87 12.85 15.34 -5.15
N ARG A 88 13.77 16.27 -5.39
CA ARG A 88 13.63 17.66 -4.95
C ARG A 88 12.45 18.38 -5.61
N ALA A 89 12.22 19.61 -5.18
CA ALA A 89 11.31 20.51 -5.86
C ALA A 89 11.74 20.73 -7.32
N LYS A 90 10.78 20.95 -8.22
CA LYS A 90 11.01 21.42 -9.60
C LYS A 90 11.75 20.46 -10.54
N VAL A 91 11.97 19.21 -10.13
CA VAL A 91 12.67 18.20 -10.95
C VAL A 91 11.79 17.51 -12.00
N GLY A 92 10.47 17.69 -11.94
CA GLY A 92 9.52 17.14 -12.93
C GLY A 92 8.67 15.96 -12.44
N LYS A 93 8.54 15.75 -11.12
CA LYS A 93 7.80 14.60 -10.54
C LYS A 93 6.34 14.51 -11.01
N SER A 94 5.59 15.60 -10.88
CA SER A 94 4.18 15.65 -11.31
C SER A 94 4.01 15.46 -12.82
N PHE A 95 5.03 15.79 -13.61
CA PHE A 95 5.03 15.52 -15.04
C PHE A 95 5.13 14.01 -15.32
N ILE A 96 6.01 13.29 -14.61
CA ILE A 96 6.09 11.82 -14.70
C ILE A 96 4.74 11.19 -14.35
N VAL A 97 4.11 11.63 -13.25
CA VAL A 97 2.79 11.12 -12.85
C VAL A 97 1.74 11.37 -13.94
N SER A 98 1.79 12.53 -14.60
CA SER A 98 0.82 12.87 -15.64
C SER A 98 0.77 11.85 -16.79
N MET A 99 1.88 11.16 -17.07
CA MET A 99 1.94 10.11 -18.10
C MET A 99 1.05 8.90 -17.77
N PHE A 100 0.72 8.68 -16.50
CA PHE A 100 -0.14 7.58 -16.07
C PHE A 100 -1.64 7.90 -16.17
N ALA A 101 -2.01 9.19 -16.19
CA ALA A 101 -3.41 9.63 -16.23
C ALA A 101 -3.94 9.77 -17.66
N ASP A 102 -5.14 9.27 -17.92
CA ASP A 102 -5.82 9.43 -19.23
C ASP A 102 -6.03 10.90 -19.60
N LYS A 103 -6.38 11.74 -18.62
CA LYS A 103 -6.56 13.19 -18.74
C LYS A 103 -5.26 13.93 -18.44
N THR A 104 -4.20 13.59 -19.16
CA THR A 104 -2.84 14.14 -18.95
C THR A 104 -2.83 15.68 -18.90
N ILE A 105 -3.51 16.36 -19.82
CA ILE A 105 -3.54 17.84 -19.90
C ILE A 105 -4.23 18.44 -18.66
N HIS A 106 -5.39 17.93 -18.25
CA HIS A 106 -6.11 18.40 -17.07
C HIS A 106 -5.27 18.19 -15.79
N TYR A 107 -4.61 17.03 -15.68
CA TYR A 107 -3.71 16.73 -14.59
C TYR A 107 -2.52 17.72 -14.55
N ARG A 108 -1.86 17.96 -15.70
CA ARG A 108 -0.75 18.92 -15.80
C ARG A 108 -1.20 20.33 -15.40
N ASN A 109 -2.36 20.78 -15.87
CA ASN A 109 -2.90 22.09 -15.51
C ASN A 109 -3.18 22.22 -14.01
N ALA A 110 -3.65 21.16 -13.36
CA ALA A 110 -3.93 21.14 -11.93
C ALA A 110 -2.64 21.08 -11.09
N PHE A 111 -1.70 20.20 -11.41
CA PHE A 111 -0.59 19.83 -10.53
C PHE A 111 0.80 20.29 -11.00
N SER A 112 0.95 20.76 -12.25
CA SER A 112 2.22 21.28 -12.78
C SER A 112 2.20 22.81 -12.92
N SER A 113 3.36 23.45 -12.78
CA SER A 113 3.52 24.92 -12.84
C SER A 113 4.82 25.37 -13.50
N GLY A 114 5.36 24.60 -14.45
CA GLY A 114 6.54 25.03 -15.22
C GLY A 114 7.79 25.35 -14.39
N GLY A 115 7.92 24.76 -13.18
CA GLY A 115 9.02 25.07 -12.25
C GLY A 115 8.62 25.84 -10.99
N GLY A 116 7.33 26.09 -10.74
CA GLY A 116 6.83 26.56 -9.45
C GLY A 116 6.63 25.43 -8.42
N ASP A 117 6.57 25.78 -7.12
CA ASP A 117 6.29 24.83 -6.04
C ASP A 117 4.77 24.70 -5.82
N LYS A 118 4.11 23.90 -6.68
CA LYS A 118 2.64 23.77 -6.68
C LYS A 118 2.10 22.71 -5.71
N THR A 119 2.88 21.67 -5.42
CA THR A 119 2.47 20.58 -4.52
C THR A 119 3.00 20.80 -3.11
N ALA A 120 2.20 21.45 -2.26
CA ALA A 120 2.54 21.73 -0.86
C ALA A 120 2.43 20.50 0.06
N CYS A 121 1.75 19.44 -0.39
CA CYS A 121 1.66 18.16 0.31
C CYS A 121 1.75 16.99 -0.69
N SER A 122 1.80 15.76 -0.17
CA SER A 122 1.86 14.54 -0.99
C SER A 122 0.59 14.35 -1.82
N VAL A 123 0.76 13.95 -3.08
CA VAL A 123 -0.35 13.59 -3.98
C VAL A 123 -0.31 12.09 -4.24
N LYS A 124 -1.32 11.35 -3.77
CA LYS A 124 -1.50 9.92 -4.04
C LYS A 124 -2.43 9.75 -5.23
N ASN A 125 -1.90 9.21 -6.33
CA ASN A 125 -2.66 8.98 -7.55
C ASN A 125 -3.07 7.52 -7.60
N VAL A 126 -4.35 7.25 -7.79
CA VAL A 126 -4.94 5.91 -7.81
C VAL A 126 -5.51 5.68 -9.21
N PHE A 127 -4.87 4.80 -9.96
CA PHE A 127 -5.27 4.41 -11.30
C PHE A 127 -6.05 3.10 -11.25
N ILE A 128 -7.29 3.13 -11.76
CA ILE A 128 -8.20 1.98 -11.77
C ILE A 128 -8.75 1.81 -13.18
N ASP A 129 -8.55 0.62 -13.74
CA ASP A 129 -9.05 0.28 -15.08
C ASP A 129 -10.46 -0.30 -14.98
N THR A 130 -11.48 0.57 -15.01
CA THR A 130 -12.90 0.19 -14.89
C THR A 130 -13.68 0.49 -16.16
N ASN A 131 -14.56 -0.41 -16.57
CA ASN A 131 -15.49 -0.18 -17.68
C ASN A 131 -16.68 0.67 -17.20
N ASP A 132 -16.64 1.95 -17.54
CA ASP A 132 -17.77 2.79 -17.98
C ASP A 132 -18.60 3.71 -17.07
N ASP A 133 -18.40 3.84 -15.75
CA ASP A 133 -19.07 4.93 -14.97
C ASP A 133 -18.17 5.67 -13.96
N PHE A 134 -16.88 5.36 -13.94
CA PHE A 134 -15.95 6.03 -13.03
C PHE A 134 -15.60 7.43 -13.53
N MET A 135 -15.98 8.46 -12.77
CA MET A 135 -15.53 9.82 -13.01
C MET A 135 -14.22 10.06 -12.25
N SER A 136 -13.19 10.54 -12.94
CA SER A 136 -11.93 10.92 -12.28
C SER A 136 -12.16 12.12 -11.36
N PHE A 137 -11.68 12.06 -10.11
CA PHE A 137 -11.87 13.12 -9.13
C PHE A 137 -10.65 13.32 -8.23
N VAL A 138 -10.60 14.46 -7.58
CA VAL A 138 -9.59 14.86 -6.60
C VAL A 138 -10.28 15.01 -5.25
N GLU A 139 -9.72 14.40 -4.22
CA GLU A 139 -10.16 14.51 -2.83
C GLU A 139 -9.02 15.04 -1.96
N PHE A 140 -9.33 15.99 -1.07
CA PHE A 140 -8.34 16.50 -0.11
C PHE A 140 -8.57 15.91 1.27
N HIS A 141 -7.47 15.62 1.96
CA HIS A 141 -7.51 15.14 3.32
C HIS A 141 -6.54 15.90 4.21
N SER A 142 -7.02 16.27 5.40
CA SER A 142 -6.23 16.87 6.46
C SER A 142 -6.51 16.16 7.78
N SER A 143 -5.47 16.10 8.62
CA SER A 143 -5.56 15.64 10.00
C SER A 143 -5.03 16.71 10.95
N PHE A 144 -5.35 17.98 10.66
CA PHE A 144 -4.99 19.08 11.54
C PHE A 144 -5.50 18.82 12.97
N HIS A 145 -4.58 18.89 13.93
CA HIS A 145 -4.79 18.36 15.28
C HIS A 145 -5.13 19.46 16.30
N THR A 146 -5.94 19.08 17.30
CA THR A 146 -6.22 19.90 18.49
C THR A 146 -4.98 20.20 19.35
N ASP A 147 -3.87 19.50 19.12
CA ASP A 147 -2.56 19.82 19.72
C ASP A 147 -2.14 21.28 19.46
N PHE A 148 -2.60 21.86 18.34
CA PHE A 148 -2.31 23.23 17.92
C PHE A 148 -3.31 24.27 18.42
N LYS A 149 -4.21 23.92 19.36
CA LYS A 149 -5.23 24.83 19.90
C LYS A 149 -4.70 26.14 20.49
N ASP A 150 -3.43 26.14 20.91
CA ASP A 150 -2.76 27.28 21.52
C ASP A 150 -2.13 28.24 20.46
N VAL A 151 -2.24 27.93 19.16
CA VAL A 151 -1.70 28.76 18.05
C VAL A 151 -2.71 29.83 17.62
N HIS A 152 -2.20 30.99 17.19
CA HIS A 152 -3.02 32.06 16.58
C HIS A 152 -3.80 31.53 15.35
N ASP A 153 -5.05 31.97 15.19
CA ASP A 153 -5.99 31.51 14.14
C ASP A 153 -6.31 30.01 14.12
N TYR A 154 -6.10 29.29 15.23
CA TYR A 154 -6.40 27.85 15.30
C TYR A 154 -7.85 27.53 14.92
N GLU A 155 -8.83 28.27 15.43
CA GLU A 155 -10.26 28.00 15.17
C GLU A 155 -10.58 28.11 13.68
N ASP A 156 -10.10 29.17 13.03
CA ASP A 156 -10.26 29.39 11.58
C ASP A 156 -9.56 28.29 10.78
N LEU A 157 -8.31 27.94 11.14
CA LEU A 157 -7.56 26.87 10.51
C LEU A 157 -8.24 25.51 10.65
N CYS A 158 -8.79 25.22 11.83
CA CYS A 158 -9.52 23.99 12.13
C CYS A 158 -10.79 23.91 11.29
N SER A 159 -11.57 25.00 11.25
CA SER A 159 -12.79 25.08 10.44
C SER A 159 -12.49 24.93 8.94
N ASP A 160 -11.46 25.59 8.42
CA ASP A 160 -11.05 25.46 7.03
C ASP A 160 -10.59 24.02 6.70
N ALA A 161 -9.82 23.40 7.60
CA ALA A 161 -9.36 22.03 7.44
C ALA A 161 -10.53 21.04 7.44
N GLU A 162 -11.48 21.18 8.37
CA GLU A 162 -12.68 20.35 8.44
C GLU A 162 -13.57 20.52 7.22
N PHE A 163 -13.76 21.75 6.75
CA PHE A 163 -14.56 22.05 5.55
C PHE A 163 -13.95 21.41 4.29
N MET A 164 -12.64 21.49 4.13
CA MET A 164 -11.97 20.95 2.94
C MET A 164 -11.75 19.43 3.00
N ASN A 165 -11.69 18.83 4.19
CA ASN A 165 -11.44 17.41 4.37
C ASN A 165 -12.57 16.55 3.78
N GLY A 166 -12.22 15.63 2.88
CA GLY A 166 -13.18 14.78 2.17
C GLY A 166 -13.92 15.48 1.02
N THR A 167 -13.64 16.76 0.74
CA THR A 167 -14.24 17.45 -0.40
C THR A 167 -13.71 16.86 -1.71
N GLN A 168 -14.63 16.48 -2.61
CA GLN A 168 -14.33 15.91 -3.92
C GLN A 168 -14.62 16.90 -5.05
N VAL A 169 -13.70 17.01 -6.01
CA VAL A 169 -13.85 17.82 -7.23
C VAL A 169 -13.49 16.97 -8.44
N SER A 170 -14.35 16.96 -9.46
CA SER A 170 -14.07 16.26 -10.74
C SER A 170 -12.79 16.81 -11.39
N LEU A 171 -11.94 15.90 -11.88
CA LEU A 171 -10.71 16.24 -12.60
C LEU A 171 -11.01 16.98 -13.92
N GLU A 172 -12.20 16.77 -14.47
CA GLU A 172 -12.65 17.40 -15.72
C GLU A 172 -13.20 18.83 -15.50
N ASN A 173 -13.42 19.24 -14.24
CA ASN A 173 -13.93 20.57 -13.94
C ASN A 173 -12.81 21.62 -14.00
N THR A 174 -12.58 22.16 -15.18
CA THR A 174 -11.50 23.13 -15.47
C THR A 174 -11.60 24.46 -14.73
N GLU A 175 -12.79 24.82 -14.22
CA GLU A 175 -12.98 26.07 -13.47
C GLU A 175 -12.77 25.88 -11.96
N LYS A 176 -13.34 24.83 -11.37
CA LYS A 176 -13.29 24.57 -9.93
C LYS A 176 -12.00 23.90 -9.50
N LEU A 177 -11.44 23.02 -10.32
CA LEU A 177 -10.25 22.25 -9.95
C LEU A 177 -9.04 23.15 -9.67
N PRO A 178 -8.65 24.11 -10.52
CA PRO A 178 -7.50 24.97 -10.22
C PRO A 178 -7.68 25.77 -8.93
N ARG A 179 -8.89 26.30 -8.68
CA ARG A 179 -9.22 27.03 -7.44
C ARG A 179 -9.17 26.12 -6.21
N PHE A 180 -9.65 24.89 -6.36
CA PHE A 180 -9.61 23.89 -5.30
C PHE A 180 -8.16 23.56 -4.92
N ILE A 181 -7.29 23.31 -5.90
CA ILE A 181 -5.86 23.06 -5.66
C ILE A 181 -5.18 24.28 -5.01
N GLU A 182 -5.48 25.50 -5.46
CA GLU A 182 -4.95 26.73 -4.86
C GLU A 182 -5.37 26.88 -3.38
N ASN A 183 -6.65 26.60 -3.08
CA ASN A 183 -7.16 26.63 -1.71
C ASN A 183 -6.48 25.59 -0.82
N ILE A 184 -6.25 24.37 -1.34
CA ILE A 184 -5.49 23.33 -0.62
C ILE A 184 -4.09 23.82 -0.32
N GLU A 185 -3.40 24.37 -1.33
CA GLU A 185 -2.04 24.87 -1.17
C GLU A 185 -1.95 25.95 -0.09
N ARG A 186 -2.87 26.92 -0.13
CA ARG A 186 -2.96 28.01 0.85
C ARG A 186 -3.23 27.48 2.26
N LEU A 187 -4.17 26.56 2.41
CA LEU A 187 -4.49 25.93 3.70
C LEU A 187 -3.30 25.16 4.25
N VAL A 188 -2.67 24.31 3.44
CA VAL A 188 -1.51 23.51 3.87
C VAL A 188 -0.34 24.39 4.29
N ARG A 189 -0.07 25.49 3.58
CA ARG A 189 0.98 26.45 3.97
C ARG A 189 0.67 27.10 5.33
N ARG A 190 -0.57 27.53 5.56
CA ARG A 190 -0.99 28.07 6.87
C ARG A 190 -0.88 27.04 8.00
N ILE A 191 -1.22 25.77 7.72
CA ILE A 191 -1.03 24.67 8.69
C ILE A 191 0.46 24.51 9.02
N LEU A 192 1.34 24.46 8.01
CA LEU A 192 2.79 24.33 8.24
C LEU A 192 3.38 25.51 9.03
N GLU A 193 2.91 26.73 8.76
CA GLU A 193 3.28 27.92 9.54
C GLU A 193 2.82 27.81 10.99
N ALA A 194 1.59 27.35 11.24
CA ALA A 194 1.07 27.12 12.59
C ALA A 194 1.88 26.06 13.34
N GLU A 195 2.27 24.97 12.68
CA GLU A 195 3.12 23.93 13.28
C GLU A 195 4.51 24.47 13.65
N GLU A 196 5.11 25.28 12.78
CA GLU A 196 6.41 25.90 13.04
C GLU A 196 6.32 26.90 14.19
N GLN A 197 5.27 27.72 14.23
CA GLN A 197 5.01 28.64 15.33
C GLN A 197 4.83 27.89 16.65
N TYR A 198 4.03 26.84 16.67
CA TYR A 198 3.83 26.00 17.85
C TYR A 198 5.16 25.43 18.36
N LYS A 199 5.99 24.89 17.45
CA LYS A 199 7.30 24.34 17.81
C LYS A 199 8.24 25.39 18.40
N LYS A 200 8.18 26.64 17.92
CA LYS A 200 8.96 27.76 18.46
C LYS A 200 8.45 28.23 19.83
N GLN A 201 7.13 28.27 20.02
CA GLN A 201 6.51 28.70 21.26
C GLN A 201 6.61 27.65 22.37
N PHE A 202 6.53 26.36 22.02
CA PHE A 202 6.51 25.23 22.94
C PHE A 202 7.57 24.18 22.59
N PRO A 203 8.87 24.50 22.71
CA PRO A 203 9.96 23.59 22.29
C PRO A 203 9.96 22.26 23.06
N ASP A 204 9.49 22.26 24.31
CA ASP A 204 9.43 21.07 25.17
C ASP A 204 8.16 20.22 24.96
N LYS A 205 7.15 20.74 24.25
CA LYS A 205 5.94 19.99 23.94
C LYS A 205 6.10 19.26 22.62
N LYS A 206 5.82 17.95 22.63
CA LYS A 206 5.70 17.15 21.41
C LYS A 206 4.26 17.25 20.90
N ALA A 207 4.07 17.86 19.75
CA ALA A 207 2.81 17.83 19.00
C ALA A 207 2.92 16.85 17.82
N LYS A 208 1.81 16.19 17.49
CA LYS A 208 1.74 15.39 16.27
C LYS A 208 1.70 16.31 15.06
N LYS A 209 2.55 16.04 14.07
CA LYS A 209 2.47 16.72 12.77
C LYS A 209 1.17 16.34 12.07
N SER A 210 0.52 17.33 11.49
CA SER A 210 -0.67 17.19 10.67
C SER A 210 -0.30 16.49 9.37
N GLN A 211 -1.06 15.48 8.98
CA GLN A 211 -0.87 14.81 7.70
C GLN A 211 -1.88 15.35 6.69
N ASN A 212 -1.35 15.98 5.63
CA ASN A 212 -2.14 16.54 4.53
C ASN A 212 -1.88 15.75 3.25
N THR A 213 -2.93 15.31 2.55
CA THR A 213 -2.79 14.50 1.34
C THR A 213 -3.86 14.86 0.32
N ILE A 214 -3.46 14.97 -0.93
CA ILE A 214 -4.39 14.98 -2.06
C ILE A 214 -4.46 13.56 -2.60
N GLU A 215 -5.66 13.01 -2.73
CA GLU A 215 -5.89 11.75 -3.44
C GLU A 215 -6.53 12.06 -4.80
N VAL A 216 -5.93 11.53 -5.86
CA VAL A 216 -6.41 11.71 -7.23
C VAL A 216 -6.80 10.35 -7.77
N TYR A 217 -8.09 10.18 -7.99
CA TYR A 217 -8.70 8.97 -8.52
C TYR A 217 -8.86 9.14 -10.03
N CYS A 218 -8.13 8.34 -10.82
CA CYS A 218 -7.99 8.53 -12.27
C CYS A 218 -8.22 7.23 -13.05
N LYS A 219 -8.72 7.37 -14.28
CA LYS A 219 -8.57 6.33 -15.30
C LYS A 219 -7.12 6.26 -15.80
N PRO A 220 -6.60 5.06 -16.11
CA PRO A 220 -5.25 4.89 -16.63
C PRO A 220 -5.14 5.38 -18.09
N SER A 221 -4.02 6.01 -18.43
CA SER A 221 -3.58 6.24 -19.81
C SER A 221 -3.21 4.92 -20.49
N ASP A 222 -2.98 4.91 -21.81
CA ASP A 222 -2.52 3.71 -22.51
C ASP A 222 -1.14 3.22 -22.03
N PHE A 223 -0.27 4.16 -21.64
CA PHE A 223 1.00 3.84 -20.98
C PHE A 223 0.77 3.11 -19.65
N CYS A 224 -0.15 3.61 -18.81
CA CYS A 224 -0.49 2.97 -17.54
C CYS A 224 -1.19 1.62 -17.74
N ARG A 225 -2.12 1.52 -18.70
CA ARG A 225 -2.81 0.27 -19.06
C ARG A 225 -1.82 -0.81 -19.48
N THR A 226 -0.83 -0.45 -20.30
CA THR A 226 0.22 -1.39 -20.72
C THR A 226 0.95 -1.98 -19.51
N ILE A 227 1.38 -1.13 -18.57
CA ILE A 227 2.03 -1.57 -17.33
C ILE A 227 1.08 -2.46 -16.51
N MET A 228 -0.15 -2.01 -16.30
CA MET A 228 -1.13 -2.74 -15.49
C MET A 228 -1.45 -4.11 -16.11
N GLN A 229 -1.65 -4.20 -17.42
CA GLN A 229 -1.92 -5.45 -18.12
C GLN A 229 -0.71 -6.40 -18.04
N GLN A 230 0.49 -5.94 -18.37
CA GLN A 230 1.69 -6.78 -18.37
C GLN A 230 2.10 -7.23 -16.97
N ALA A 231 1.87 -6.42 -15.93
CA ALA A 231 2.10 -6.79 -14.53
C ALA A 231 0.86 -7.43 -13.86
N SER A 232 -0.21 -7.74 -14.61
CA SER A 232 -1.46 -8.33 -14.10
C SER A 232 -2.09 -7.58 -12.91
N LEU A 233 -2.01 -6.25 -12.94
CA LEU A 233 -2.51 -5.36 -11.90
C LEU A 233 -3.95 -4.93 -12.19
N LYS A 234 -4.74 -4.79 -11.12
CA LYS A 234 -6.08 -4.18 -11.18
C LYS A 234 -6.05 -2.72 -10.73
N ARG A 235 -5.06 -2.35 -9.91
CA ARG A 235 -4.88 -1.00 -9.38
C ARG A 235 -3.41 -0.62 -9.30
N LEU A 236 -3.06 0.56 -9.80
CA LEU A 236 -1.72 1.13 -9.64
C LEU A 236 -1.80 2.41 -8.83
N GLU A 237 -0.97 2.53 -7.80
CA GLU A 237 -0.85 3.75 -7.01
C GLU A 237 0.48 4.45 -7.29
N VAL A 238 0.46 5.76 -7.54
CA VAL A 238 1.67 6.56 -7.72
C VAL A 238 1.66 7.74 -6.75
N ILE A 239 2.61 7.75 -5.83
CA ILE A 239 2.76 8.78 -4.81
C ILE A 239 3.76 9.82 -5.30
N ASP A 240 3.28 11.03 -5.57
CA ASP A 240 4.09 12.21 -5.82
C ASP A 240 4.44 12.86 -4.47
N THR A 241 5.72 12.90 -4.14
CA THR A 241 6.19 13.57 -2.92
C THR A 241 6.28 15.09 -3.14
N PRO A 242 5.98 15.92 -2.14
CA PRO A 242 6.13 17.37 -2.29
C PRO A 242 7.59 17.75 -2.59
N GLY A 243 7.80 18.88 -3.26
CA GLY A 243 9.15 19.38 -3.59
C GLY A 243 9.99 19.67 -2.35
N VAL A 244 11.03 18.89 -2.08
CA VAL A 244 11.68 18.89 -0.76
C VAL A 244 12.87 19.84 -0.60
N SER A 245 12.85 20.59 0.50
CA SER A 245 14.00 21.19 1.21
C SER A 245 14.41 20.33 2.43
N GLY A 246 14.36 18.99 2.30
CA GLY A 246 14.88 18.05 3.33
C GLY A 246 13.89 17.60 4.42
N ASN A 247 12.60 17.96 4.33
CA ASN A 247 11.54 17.51 5.24
C ASN A 247 10.52 16.63 4.49
N VAL A 248 10.87 15.40 4.11
CA VAL A 248 9.88 14.47 3.53
C VAL A 248 9.03 13.85 4.63
N GLU A 249 7.73 13.77 4.43
CA GLU A 249 6.86 12.88 5.21
C GLU A 249 7.00 11.44 4.72
N PHE A 250 8.05 10.75 5.16
CA PHE A 250 8.37 9.38 4.73
C PHE A 250 7.32 8.32 5.12
N VAL A 251 6.43 8.64 6.06
CA VAL A 251 5.34 7.76 6.51
C VAL A 251 4.51 7.26 5.32
N LYS A 252 4.27 8.12 4.34
CA LYS A 252 3.37 7.83 3.20
C LYS A 252 3.99 6.96 2.11
N ILE A 253 5.31 6.90 2.02
CA ILE A 253 5.99 6.10 0.99
C ILE A 253 6.49 4.74 1.50
N SER A 254 6.33 4.43 2.79
CA SER A 254 6.86 3.25 3.48
C SER A 254 6.48 1.87 2.88
N LYS A 255 5.45 1.83 2.03
CA LYS A 255 4.92 0.63 1.36
C LYS A 255 5.19 0.59 -0.15
N ALA A 256 6.00 1.47 -0.71
CA ALA A 256 6.20 1.44 -2.17
C ALA A 256 6.93 0.15 -2.61
N ASP A 257 6.40 -0.47 -3.67
CA ASP A 257 7.01 -1.60 -4.36
C ASP A 257 8.18 -1.15 -5.24
N LEU A 258 8.11 0.08 -5.75
CA LEU A 258 9.15 0.73 -6.55
C LEU A 258 9.38 2.16 -6.08
N TYR A 259 10.63 2.49 -5.74
CA TYR A 259 11.08 3.85 -5.46
C TYR A 259 11.76 4.43 -6.70
N VAL A 260 11.18 5.50 -7.24
CA VAL A 260 11.72 6.23 -8.41
C VAL A 260 12.38 7.50 -7.91
N PHE A 261 13.71 7.55 -7.96
CA PHE A 261 14.50 8.72 -7.63
C PHE A 261 14.67 9.59 -8.86
N LEU A 262 14.10 10.80 -8.85
CA LEU A 262 14.25 11.78 -9.92
C LEU A 262 15.26 12.86 -9.51
N LEU A 263 16.39 12.90 -10.22
CA LEU A 263 17.58 13.67 -9.90
C LEU A 263 17.93 14.65 -11.04
N ASN A 264 18.74 15.67 -10.73
CA ASN A 264 19.31 16.61 -11.69
C ASN A 264 20.76 16.98 -11.29
N ASP A 265 21.41 17.82 -12.11
CA ASP A 265 22.75 18.33 -11.80
C ASP A 265 22.76 19.08 -10.46
N ALA A 266 23.58 18.60 -9.51
CA ALA A 266 23.59 19.05 -8.14
C ALA A 266 24.25 20.43 -7.94
N ASN A 267 23.65 21.24 -7.08
CA ASN A 267 24.39 22.18 -6.22
C ASN A 267 24.65 21.54 -4.84
N THR A 268 25.58 22.09 -4.05
CA THR A 268 25.97 21.53 -2.74
C THR A 268 24.82 21.31 -1.75
N ASP A 269 23.73 22.08 -1.88
CA ASP A 269 22.53 21.93 -1.04
C ASP A 269 21.62 20.78 -1.51
N GLU A 270 21.70 20.42 -2.79
CA GLU A 270 20.98 19.29 -3.37
C GLU A 270 21.50 17.95 -2.89
N ALA A 271 22.83 17.79 -2.82
CA ALA A 271 23.46 16.60 -2.27
C ALA A 271 23.04 16.35 -0.80
N LYS A 272 23.08 17.36 0.06
CA LYS A 272 22.67 17.26 1.48
C LYS A 272 21.19 16.93 1.66
N THR A 273 20.34 17.43 0.77
CA THR A 273 18.90 17.15 0.81
C THR A 273 18.63 15.70 0.40
N LEU A 274 19.30 15.23 -0.66
CA LEU A 274 19.20 13.84 -1.12
C LEU A 274 19.76 12.86 -0.11
N GLU A 275 20.87 13.18 0.56
CA GLU A 275 21.45 12.38 1.64
C GLU A 275 20.42 12.09 2.74
N LYS A 276 19.75 13.14 3.27
CA LYS A 276 18.67 12.98 4.26
C LYS A 276 17.53 12.09 3.77
N ILE A 277 17.19 12.20 2.49
CA ILE A 277 16.15 11.39 1.85
C ILE A 277 16.57 9.93 1.77
N VAL A 278 17.81 9.68 1.35
CA VAL A 278 18.36 8.34 1.23
C VAL A 278 18.48 7.68 2.60
N GLU A 279 19.00 8.38 3.62
CA GLU A 279 19.10 7.84 4.99
C GLU A 279 17.76 7.35 5.54
N GLU A 280 16.71 8.17 5.39
CA GLU A 280 15.36 7.82 5.88
C GLU A 280 14.69 6.72 5.03
N ILE A 281 15.09 6.54 3.78
CA ILE A 281 14.47 5.56 2.88
C ILE A 281 15.18 4.20 2.87
N LYS A 282 16.41 4.11 3.41
CA LYS A 282 17.22 2.89 3.52
C LYS A 282 16.44 1.67 4.00
N PRO A 283 15.64 1.75 5.10
CA PRO A 283 14.87 0.60 5.59
C PRO A 283 13.88 0.05 4.56
N TYR A 284 13.41 0.89 3.63
CA TYR A 284 12.43 0.49 2.64
C TYR A 284 13.09 -0.03 1.35
N ILE A 285 14.12 0.67 0.85
CA ILE A 285 14.81 0.27 -0.39
C ILE A 285 15.66 -1.01 -0.21
N ALA A 286 16.00 -1.39 1.03
CA ALA A 286 16.72 -2.64 1.28
C ALA A 286 15.96 -3.87 0.76
N THR A 287 14.62 -3.83 0.80
CA THR A 287 13.76 -4.95 0.35
C THR A 287 12.89 -4.63 -0.87
N SER A 288 12.80 -3.36 -1.28
CA SER A 288 12.01 -2.91 -2.43
C SER A 288 12.90 -2.61 -3.64
N ASN A 289 12.28 -2.48 -4.81
CA ASN A 289 12.99 -2.09 -6.03
C ASN A 289 13.25 -0.57 -6.07
N ALA A 290 14.32 -0.18 -6.76
CA ALA A 290 14.65 1.22 -7.01
C ALA A 290 14.83 1.48 -8.51
N CYS A 291 14.53 2.70 -8.93
CA CYS A 291 14.78 3.21 -10.28
C CYS A 291 15.36 4.62 -10.15
N PHE A 292 16.44 4.89 -10.88
CA PHE A 292 17.08 6.20 -10.90
C PHE A 292 16.79 6.87 -12.23
N LEU A 293 16.15 8.02 -12.19
CA LEU A 293 15.89 8.88 -13.33
C LEU A 293 16.73 10.14 -13.17
N TYR A 294 17.43 10.53 -14.23
CA TYR A 294 18.27 11.73 -14.20
C TYR A 294 17.85 12.68 -15.31
N ARG A 295 17.43 13.89 -14.93
CA ARG A 295 17.01 14.92 -15.87
C ARG A 295 18.19 15.40 -16.71
N SER A 296 18.11 15.24 -18.01
CA SER A 296 19.11 15.78 -18.92
C SER A 296 19.09 17.31 -18.88
N SER A 297 20.28 17.91 -18.81
CA SER A 297 20.49 19.36 -18.92
C SER A 297 20.43 19.85 -20.36
N SER A 298 20.36 18.95 -21.35
CA SER A 298 20.39 19.29 -22.77
C SER A 298 18.97 19.61 -23.27
N GLY A 299 18.80 20.80 -23.85
CA GLY A 299 17.49 21.27 -24.31
C GLY A 299 16.99 20.66 -25.61
N PHE A 300 17.83 19.91 -26.36
CA PHE A 300 17.50 19.41 -27.69
C PHE A 300 17.98 17.98 -27.93
N ILE A 301 17.25 17.03 -27.35
CA ILE A 301 17.33 15.63 -27.74
C ILE A 301 16.26 15.43 -28.81
N THR A 302 16.65 15.07 -30.03
CA THR A 302 15.71 14.94 -31.16
C THR A 302 15.86 13.63 -31.93
N THR A 303 16.88 12.83 -31.60
CA THR A 303 17.18 11.56 -32.27
C THR A 303 17.59 10.50 -31.24
N LYS A 304 17.46 9.22 -31.60
CA LYS A 304 17.92 8.09 -30.79
C LYS A 304 19.40 8.18 -30.43
N GLU A 305 20.25 8.53 -31.40
CA GLU A 305 21.70 8.69 -31.20
C GLU A 305 22.02 9.80 -30.18
N LYS A 306 21.28 10.91 -30.21
CA LYS A 306 21.43 11.98 -29.22
C LYS A 306 20.99 11.50 -27.83
N PHE A 307 19.90 10.74 -27.76
CA PHE A 307 19.44 10.16 -26.49
C PHE A 307 20.47 9.20 -25.89
N GLU A 308 21.09 8.34 -26.70
CA GLU A 308 22.15 7.43 -26.25
C GLU A 308 23.43 8.16 -25.80
N LYS A 309 23.79 9.27 -26.46
CA LYS A 309 24.90 10.14 -26.02
C LYS A 309 24.59 10.80 -24.68
N GLU A 310 23.38 11.33 -24.51
CA GLU A 310 22.94 11.94 -23.25
C GLU A 310 22.81 10.91 -22.13
N GLN A 311 22.39 9.67 -22.43
CA GLN A 311 22.38 8.57 -21.48
C GLN A 311 23.78 8.33 -20.88
N LYS A 312 24.84 8.27 -21.71
CA LYS A 312 26.22 8.11 -21.21
C LYS A 312 26.69 9.30 -20.36
N LYS A 313 26.23 10.51 -20.68
CA LYS A 313 26.54 11.71 -19.90
C LYS A 313 25.86 11.66 -18.53
N VAL A 314 24.59 11.27 -18.51
CA VAL A 314 23.81 11.05 -17.29
C VAL A 314 24.46 9.99 -16.40
N GLU A 315 24.90 8.86 -16.94
CA GLU A 315 25.62 7.81 -16.18
C GLU A 315 26.87 8.38 -15.50
N LYS A 316 27.64 9.21 -16.20
CA LYS A 316 28.81 9.87 -15.61
C LYS A 316 28.42 10.84 -14.50
N ASN A 317 27.39 11.65 -14.70
CA ASN A 317 26.95 12.61 -13.68
C ASN A 317 26.37 11.92 -12.45
N MET A 318 25.72 10.77 -12.62
CA MET A 318 25.14 9.99 -11.53
C MET A 318 26.21 9.39 -10.59
N GLN A 319 27.46 9.25 -11.04
CA GLN A 319 28.56 8.73 -10.21
C GLN A 319 28.77 9.53 -8.92
N GLN A 320 28.50 10.84 -8.94
CA GLN A 320 28.64 11.70 -7.76
C GLN A 320 27.66 11.35 -6.61
N PHE A 321 26.61 10.58 -6.90
CA PHE A 321 25.61 10.17 -5.92
C PHE A 321 25.81 8.73 -5.43
N GLU A 322 26.80 7.99 -5.96
CA GLU A 322 27.04 6.60 -5.54
C GLU A 322 27.41 6.48 -4.06
N ASP A 323 28.15 7.47 -3.53
CA ASP A 323 28.60 7.49 -2.14
C ASP A 323 27.43 7.50 -1.15
N LEU A 324 26.27 8.06 -1.55
CA LEU A 324 25.05 8.06 -0.72
C LEU A 324 24.53 6.64 -0.43
N PHE A 325 24.89 5.67 -1.28
CA PHE A 325 24.43 4.28 -1.19
C PHE A 325 25.54 3.31 -0.75
N VAL A 326 26.74 3.80 -0.43
CA VAL A 326 27.89 2.97 -0.04
C VAL A 326 27.59 2.09 1.18
N HIS A 327 26.84 2.57 2.17
CA HIS A 327 26.48 1.77 3.34
C HIS A 327 25.59 0.56 3.02
N LEU A 328 24.93 0.55 1.86
CA LEU A 328 24.16 -0.59 1.37
C LEU A 328 25.05 -1.57 0.59
N ARG A 329 26.23 -1.13 0.10
CA ARG A 329 27.25 -1.98 -0.50
C ARG A 329 27.97 -2.77 0.60
N GLY A 330 27.75 -4.09 0.65
CA GLY A 330 28.34 -4.99 1.67
C GLY A 330 27.39 -5.41 2.78
N SER A 331 26.19 -4.81 2.85
CA SER A 331 25.11 -5.30 3.70
C SER A 331 24.58 -6.63 3.18
N ILE A 332 24.35 -7.61 4.06
CA ILE A 332 23.75 -8.89 3.66
C ILE A 332 22.32 -8.68 3.13
N ILE A 333 21.61 -7.67 3.63
CA ILE A 333 20.18 -7.49 3.35
C ILE A 333 19.86 -6.70 2.07
N SER A 334 20.84 -6.02 1.45
CA SER A 334 20.62 -5.24 0.23
C SER A 334 20.97 -6.04 -1.03
N ARG A 335 20.08 -6.06 -2.03
CA ARG A 335 20.28 -6.79 -3.31
C ARG A 335 19.93 -6.02 -4.58
N ALA A 336 19.18 -4.93 -4.48
CA ALA A 336 18.73 -4.23 -5.68
C ALA A 336 19.96 -3.69 -6.44
N MET A 337 20.23 -4.24 -7.64
CA MET A 337 21.35 -3.79 -8.48
C MET A 337 21.31 -2.30 -8.74
N ASP A 338 20.11 -1.72 -8.78
CA ASP A 338 19.90 -0.29 -8.87
C ASP A 338 20.44 0.49 -7.70
N VAL A 339 20.27 -0.04 -6.48
CA VAL A 339 20.79 0.57 -5.26
C VAL A 339 22.30 0.37 -5.16
N LEU A 340 22.81 -0.78 -5.61
CA LEU A 340 24.24 -1.09 -5.58
C LEU A 340 25.03 -0.31 -6.65
N TYR A 341 24.45 -0.08 -7.83
CA TYR A 341 25.11 0.55 -8.99
C TYR A 341 24.21 1.60 -9.66
N PRO A 342 23.79 2.66 -8.95
CA PRO A 342 22.77 3.59 -9.43
C PRO A 342 23.20 4.33 -10.70
N ALA A 343 24.50 4.60 -10.88
CA ALA A 343 25.01 5.24 -12.09
C ALA A 343 24.95 4.36 -13.33
N LYS A 344 25.06 3.03 -13.19
CA LYS A 344 25.01 2.10 -14.33
C LYS A 344 23.59 1.77 -14.76
N THR A 345 22.61 1.97 -13.87
CA THR A 345 21.23 1.58 -14.11
C THR A 345 20.27 2.76 -14.25
N CYS A 346 20.76 4.00 -14.12
CA CYS A 346 19.95 5.19 -14.28
C CYS A 346 19.43 5.35 -15.71
N ILE A 347 18.26 5.95 -15.85
CA ILE A 347 17.61 6.24 -17.13
C ILE A 347 17.65 7.76 -17.35
N CYS A 348 18.11 8.18 -18.52
CA CYS A 348 18.02 9.58 -18.96
C CYS A 348 16.56 10.00 -19.06
N PHE A 349 16.18 11.04 -18.31
CA PHE A 349 14.89 11.71 -18.39
C PHE A 349 15.03 12.93 -19.31
N PRO A 350 14.55 12.86 -20.56
CA PRO A 350 14.75 13.92 -21.55
C PRO A 350 13.85 15.14 -21.25
N PRO A 351 14.12 16.32 -21.84
CA PRO A 351 13.08 17.34 -21.94
C PRO A 351 11.92 16.76 -22.75
N MET A 352 10.72 16.88 -22.21
CA MET A 352 9.50 16.31 -22.79
C MET A 352 8.69 17.44 -23.43
N ASP A 353 8.04 17.16 -24.55
CA ASP A 353 7.22 18.14 -25.24
C ASP A 353 5.83 18.23 -24.55
N PRO A 354 5.28 19.44 -24.34
CA PRO A 354 4.01 19.62 -23.66
C PRO A 354 2.80 19.13 -24.47
N GLU A 355 2.90 19.10 -25.80
CA GLU A 355 1.80 18.82 -26.73
C GLU A 355 1.91 17.44 -27.39
N ASP A 356 3.09 17.09 -27.91
CA ASP A 356 3.30 15.87 -28.71
C ASP A 356 4.29 14.88 -28.09
N LEU A 357 4.18 13.61 -28.49
CA LEU A 357 5.13 12.57 -28.08
C LEU A 357 6.40 12.65 -28.92
N SER A 358 7.51 13.08 -28.33
CA SER A 358 8.80 13.15 -29.04
C SER A 358 9.49 11.77 -29.14
N PRO A 359 10.33 11.49 -30.17
CA PRO A 359 11.06 10.22 -30.25
C PRO A 359 11.94 9.89 -29.02
N PRO A 360 12.61 10.85 -28.35
CA PRO A 360 13.31 10.59 -27.10
C PRO A 360 12.38 10.23 -25.94
N GLU A 361 11.18 10.81 -25.90
CA GLU A 361 10.15 10.48 -24.92
C GLU A 361 9.64 9.05 -25.11
N GLU A 362 9.47 8.58 -26.34
CA GLU A 362 9.15 7.18 -26.64
C GLU A 362 10.21 6.23 -26.09
N LEU A 363 11.49 6.49 -26.37
CA LEU A 363 12.61 5.67 -25.88
C LEU A 363 12.71 5.68 -24.35
N PHE A 364 12.45 6.82 -23.71
CA PHE A 364 12.37 6.92 -22.26
C PHE A 364 11.22 6.07 -21.71
N ARG A 365 10.02 6.20 -22.30
CA ARG A 365 8.82 5.46 -21.89
C ARG A 365 9.02 3.94 -22.03
N GLU A 366 9.66 3.48 -23.10
CA GLU A 366 10.00 2.07 -23.31
C GLU A 366 10.91 1.56 -22.17
N LYS A 367 12.05 2.22 -21.95
CA LYS A 367 12.99 1.84 -20.87
C LYS A 367 12.35 1.89 -19.48
N PHE A 368 11.51 2.90 -19.23
CA PHE A 368 10.85 3.06 -17.94
C PHE A 368 9.74 2.01 -17.74
N THR A 369 8.99 1.67 -18.78
CA THR A 369 7.99 0.59 -18.78
C THR A 369 8.65 -0.74 -18.43
N ASP A 370 9.74 -1.09 -19.12
CA ASP A 370 10.51 -2.30 -18.83
C ASP A 370 11.03 -2.36 -17.40
N LYS A 371 11.40 -1.21 -16.84
CA LYS A 371 11.89 -1.11 -15.47
C LYS A 371 10.77 -1.36 -14.46
N ILE A 372 9.61 -0.75 -14.67
CA ILE A 372 8.43 -0.91 -13.82
C ILE A 372 7.94 -2.36 -13.87
N ILE A 373 7.79 -2.92 -15.07
CA ILE A 373 7.33 -4.31 -15.23
C ILE A 373 8.28 -5.26 -14.53
N ARG A 374 9.60 -5.14 -14.73
CA ARG A 374 10.60 -5.98 -14.03
C ARG A 374 10.52 -5.85 -12.51
N ALA A 375 10.26 -4.65 -12.00
CA ALA A 375 10.08 -4.44 -10.56
C ALA A 375 8.81 -5.11 -10.02
N PHE A 376 7.73 -5.14 -10.81
CA PHE A 376 6.45 -5.70 -10.39
C PHE A 376 6.30 -7.20 -10.67
N SER A 377 6.98 -7.71 -11.69
CA SER A 377 7.06 -9.14 -12.03
C SER A 377 8.11 -9.90 -11.23
N GLY A 378 8.90 -9.19 -10.41
CA GLY A 378 10.01 -9.77 -9.67
C GLY A 378 9.58 -10.90 -8.72
N ASP A 379 10.03 -12.11 -9.04
CA ASP A 379 9.97 -13.33 -8.21
C ASP A 379 10.96 -13.26 -7.02
N THR A 380 11.27 -12.07 -6.47
CA THR A 380 12.31 -11.89 -5.43
C THR A 380 12.07 -12.80 -4.22
N GLU A 381 10.82 -12.88 -3.75
CA GLU A 381 10.43 -13.77 -2.65
C GLU A 381 10.68 -15.24 -3.01
N LYS A 382 10.33 -15.65 -4.23
CA LYS A 382 10.53 -17.01 -4.74
C LYS A 382 12.01 -17.36 -4.91
N LEU A 383 12.82 -16.46 -5.46
CA LEU A 383 14.27 -16.66 -5.58
C LEU A 383 14.94 -16.78 -4.21
N LEU A 384 14.55 -15.94 -3.24
CA LEU A 384 15.04 -16.04 -1.87
C LEU A 384 14.58 -17.34 -1.21
N ARG A 385 13.35 -17.77 -1.50
CA ARG A 385 12.82 -19.05 -1.04
C ARG A 385 13.60 -20.24 -1.61
N GLU A 386 13.88 -20.25 -2.92
CA GLU A 386 14.66 -21.31 -3.57
C GLU A 386 16.10 -21.39 -3.03
N GLU A 387 16.73 -20.24 -2.75
CA GLU A 387 18.03 -20.20 -2.08
C GLU A 387 17.96 -20.74 -0.65
N PHE A 388 16.91 -20.39 0.10
CA PHE A 388 16.69 -20.86 1.45
C PHE A 388 16.41 -22.37 1.50
N ASP A 389 15.60 -22.89 0.59
CA ASP A 389 15.32 -24.33 0.47
C ASP A 389 16.60 -25.13 0.18
N LYS A 390 17.55 -24.57 -0.60
CA LYS A 390 18.88 -25.19 -0.80
C LYS A 390 19.68 -25.26 0.50
N VAL A 391 19.60 -24.22 1.34
CA VAL A 391 20.24 -24.23 2.66
C VAL A 391 19.60 -25.29 3.57
N LEU A 392 18.27 -25.39 3.58
CA LEU A 392 17.55 -26.39 4.36
C LEU A 392 17.89 -27.82 3.97
N ASN A 393 18.04 -28.09 2.67
CA ASN A 393 18.42 -29.42 2.19
C ASN A 393 19.83 -29.85 2.61
N GLY A 394 20.72 -28.89 2.87
CA GLY A 394 22.08 -29.16 3.34
C GLY A 394 22.18 -29.28 4.87
N ASN A 395 21.60 -28.31 5.60
CA ASN A 395 21.85 -28.09 7.02
C ASN A 395 20.56 -27.76 7.80
N ARG A 396 19.49 -28.57 7.66
CA ARG A 396 18.16 -28.26 8.23
C ARG A 396 18.18 -27.93 9.73
N ASP A 397 18.77 -28.79 10.55
CA ASP A 397 18.69 -28.66 12.01
C ASP A 397 19.51 -27.46 12.52
N GLU A 398 20.72 -27.26 11.97
CA GLU A 398 21.54 -26.08 12.28
C GLU A 398 20.87 -24.79 11.81
N THR A 399 20.25 -24.80 10.62
CA THR A 399 19.47 -23.66 10.11
C THR A 399 18.29 -23.37 11.04
N PHE A 400 17.61 -24.39 11.55
CA PHE A 400 16.49 -24.19 12.46
C PHE A 400 16.93 -23.55 13.78
N GLU A 401 18.01 -24.01 14.39
CA GLU A 401 18.56 -23.38 15.60
C GLU A 401 18.97 -21.93 15.33
N TYR A 402 19.59 -21.67 14.16
CA TYR A 402 19.98 -20.32 13.77
C TYR A 402 18.78 -19.39 13.55
N VAL A 403 17.72 -19.88 12.89
CA VAL A 403 16.46 -19.13 12.72
C VAL A 403 15.83 -18.80 14.07
N LYS A 404 15.76 -19.78 14.99
CA LYS A 404 15.24 -19.55 16.35
C LYS A 404 16.05 -18.51 17.09
N GLN A 405 17.38 -18.57 17.00
CA GLN A 405 18.27 -17.59 17.61
C GLN A 405 18.04 -16.19 17.04
N ILE A 406 17.99 -16.04 15.72
CA ILE A 406 17.77 -14.73 15.07
C ILE A 406 16.42 -14.16 15.48
N LEU A 407 15.34 -14.94 15.40
CA LEU A 407 14.00 -14.46 15.72
C LEU A 407 13.83 -14.16 17.21
N GLY A 408 14.39 -15.00 18.10
CA GLY A 408 14.33 -14.81 19.55
C GLY A 408 15.14 -13.62 20.05
N ASN A 409 16.19 -13.23 19.33
CA ASN A 409 17.05 -12.09 19.68
C ASN A 409 16.56 -10.74 19.11
N ILE A 410 15.45 -10.73 18.35
CA ILE A 410 14.81 -9.46 17.99
C ILE A 410 14.32 -8.81 19.29
N PRO A 411 14.74 -7.56 19.59
CA PRO A 411 14.32 -6.90 20.82
C PRO A 411 12.79 -6.72 20.86
N SER A 412 12.23 -6.46 22.04
CA SER A 412 10.83 -6.05 22.17
C SER A 412 10.68 -4.56 21.91
N HIS A 413 9.50 -4.14 21.43
CA HIS A 413 9.10 -2.75 21.48
C HIS A 413 8.88 -2.27 22.93
N ASP A 414 9.06 -0.96 23.14
CA ASP A 414 8.78 -0.33 24.42
C ASP A 414 7.27 -0.19 24.60
N HIS A 415 6.68 -1.01 25.48
CA HIS A 415 5.26 -0.96 25.82
C HIS A 415 5.00 -0.24 27.15
N CYS A 416 3.78 0.27 27.33
CA CYS A 416 3.39 0.85 28.61
C CYS A 416 3.45 -0.21 29.73
N ALA A 417 4.16 0.09 30.82
CA ALA A 417 4.26 -0.82 31.97
C ALA A 417 2.93 -0.96 32.76
N LYS A 418 1.96 -0.08 32.52
CA LYS A 418 0.66 -0.11 33.23
C LYS A 418 -0.33 -0.99 32.46
N PRO A 419 -1.13 -1.83 33.13
CA PRO A 419 -2.12 -2.71 32.49
C PRO A 419 -3.37 -1.91 32.07
N ILE A 420 -3.20 -1.02 31.10
CA ILE A 420 -4.27 -0.18 30.54
C ILE A 420 -4.63 -0.73 29.16
N SER A 421 -5.92 -0.71 28.80
CA SER A 421 -6.40 -1.09 27.47
C SER A 421 -7.19 0.06 26.84
N TYR A 422 -6.80 0.45 25.63
CA TYR A 422 -7.50 1.48 24.86
C TYR A 422 -8.75 0.95 24.16
N LEU A 423 -8.95 -0.37 24.10
CA LEU A 423 -10.05 -1.00 23.37
C LEU A 423 -11.45 -0.46 23.73
N PRO A 424 -11.80 -0.19 25.00
CA PRO A 424 -13.10 0.40 25.34
C PRO A 424 -13.30 1.81 24.75
N ASN A 425 -12.22 2.60 24.62
CA ASN A 425 -12.28 3.93 24.00
C ASN A 425 -12.43 3.81 22.49
N PHE A 426 -11.69 2.90 21.86
CA PHE A 426 -11.82 2.58 20.44
C PHE A 426 -13.28 2.29 20.05
N ILE A 427 -13.98 1.45 20.83
CA ILE A 427 -15.39 1.13 20.58
C ILE A 427 -16.30 2.37 20.70
N LYS A 428 -16.02 3.26 21.67
CA LYS A 428 -16.81 4.49 21.89
C LYS A 428 -16.56 5.57 20.84
N GLU A 429 -15.40 5.58 20.21
CA GLU A 429 -14.99 6.56 19.18
C GLU A 429 -15.69 6.39 17.83
N ASN A 430 -16.51 5.35 17.67
CA ASN A 430 -17.34 5.08 16.50
C ASN A 430 -16.61 5.21 15.16
N HIS A 431 -15.48 4.52 15.01
CA HIS A 431 -14.69 4.52 13.78
C HIS A 431 -15.51 4.08 12.55
N ASP A 432 -15.21 4.62 11.36
CA ASP A 432 -15.80 4.13 10.11
C ASP A 432 -14.81 3.18 9.42
N ARG A 433 -15.33 2.15 8.74
CA ARG A 433 -14.49 1.22 7.97
C ARG A 433 -13.83 1.87 6.74
N VAL A 434 -14.38 2.97 6.23
CA VAL A 434 -13.89 3.70 5.05
C VAL A 434 -12.99 4.84 5.51
N LYS A 435 -11.75 4.89 5.01
CA LYS A 435 -10.71 5.82 5.49
C LYS A 435 -11.12 7.29 5.49
N SER A 436 -11.84 7.76 4.45
CA SER A 436 -12.29 9.16 4.37
C SER A 436 -13.29 9.49 5.49
N ASN A 437 -14.24 8.58 5.76
CA ASN A 437 -15.25 8.76 6.80
C ASN A 437 -14.67 8.63 8.22
N ASP A 438 -13.59 7.87 8.40
CA ASP A 438 -12.88 7.77 9.68
C ASP A 438 -11.93 8.95 9.95
N ASN A 439 -11.92 9.96 9.08
CA ASN A 439 -10.93 11.05 9.09
C ASN A 439 -9.49 10.52 9.09
N ARG A 440 -9.29 9.37 8.44
CA ARG A 440 -8.01 8.66 8.31
C ARG A 440 -7.33 8.31 9.63
N ARG A 441 -8.04 8.33 10.76
CA ARG A 441 -7.44 8.07 12.09
C ARG A 441 -6.74 6.72 12.11
N ILE A 442 -7.41 5.64 11.70
CA ILE A 442 -6.80 4.30 11.69
C ILE A 442 -5.66 4.22 10.67
N VAL A 443 -5.87 4.66 9.42
CA VAL A 443 -4.84 4.58 8.35
C VAL A 443 -3.56 5.32 8.72
N ASN A 444 -3.67 6.49 9.34
CA ASN A 444 -2.49 7.26 9.75
C ASN A 444 -1.70 6.54 10.86
N ASN A 445 -2.39 5.89 11.81
CA ASN A 445 -1.75 5.08 12.84
C ASN A 445 -1.09 3.83 12.25
N VAL A 446 -1.74 3.17 11.29
CA VAL A 446 -1.17 2.03 10.56
C VAL A 446 0.11 2.45 9.81
N ALA A 447 0.07 3.56 9.07
CA ALA A 447 1.23 4.05 8.32
C ALA A 447 2.41 4.41 9.23
N ALA A 448 2.14 5.02 10.40
CA ALA A 448 3.14 5.26 11.42
C ALA A 448 3.71 3.94 11.97
N GLY A 449 2.86 2.93 12.16
CA GLY A 449 3.25 1.60 12.59
C GLY A 449 4.19 0.88 11.61
N TYR A 450 3.90 0.93 10.30
CA TYR A 450 4.82 0.39 9.28
C TYR A 450 6.20 1.03 9.35
N ARG A 451 6.25 2.37 9.49
CA ARG A 451 7.52 3.09 9.61
C ARG A 451 8.30 2.60 10.82
N THR A 452 7.66 2.58 11.98
CA THR A 452 8.28 2.18 13.24
C THR A 452 8.83 0.76 13.14
N GLU A 453 8.03 -0.20 12.68
CA GLU A 453 8.45 -1.59 12.61
C GLU A 453 9.53 -1.84 11.54
N LYS A 454 9.41 -1.25 10.34
CA LYS A 454 10.47 -1.39 9.33
C LYS A 454 11.81 -0.82 9.77
N HIS A 455 11.80 0.33 10.46
CA HIS A 455 13.03 0.91 11.01
C HIS A 455 13.61 0.01 12.11
N PHE A 456 12.75 -0.53 12.97
CA PHE A 456 13.14 -1.43 14.03
C PHE A 456 13.83 -2.69 13.49
N LEU A 457 13.20 -3.35 12.50
CA LEU A 457 13.76 -4.53 11.84
C LEU A 457 15.04 -4.20 11.07
N TYR A 458 15.06 -3.11 10.31
CA TYR A 458 16.27 -2.68 9.62
C TYR A 458 17.42 -2.45 10.59
N LYS A 459 17.18 -1.80 11.73
CA LYS A 459 18.20 -1.52 12.73
C LYS A 459 18.79 -2.79 13.33
N TYR A 460 17.98 -3.82 13.54
CA TYR A 460 18.45 -5.12 13.99
C TYR A 460 19.23 -5.86 12.89
N PHE A 461 18.70 -5.89 11.67
CA PHE A 461 19.26 -6.70 10.59
C PHE A 461 20.47 -6.06 9.89
N GLN A 462 20.63 -4.74 9.93
CA GLN A 462 21.80 -4.07 9.36
C GLN A 462 23.11 -4.47 10.05
N ASP A 463 23.04 -4.94 11.30
CA ASP A 463 24.22 -5.34 12.07
C ASP A 463 24.84 -6.65 11.58
N PHE A 464 24.12 -7.43 10.76
CA PHE A 464 24.66 -8.61 10.09
C PHE A 464 25.42 -8.20 8.82
N THR A 465 26.75 -8.23 8.92
CA THR A 465 27.68 -7.93 7.83
C THR A 465 28.34 -9.21 7.31
N GLN A 466 28.89 -9.16 6.10
CA GLN A 466 29.67 -10.29 5.56
C GLN A 466 30.86 -10.66 6.44
N GLU A 467 31.42 -9.69 7.17
CA GLU A 467 32.53 -9.92 8.12
C GLU A 467 32.08 -10.69 9.38
N LYS A 468 30.89 -10.36 9.91
CA LYS A 468 30.33 -11.02 11.10
C LYS A 468 29.68 -12.38 10.78
N CYS A 469 29.18 -12.54 9.56
CA CYS A 469 28.53 -13.77 9.06
C CYS A 469 29.21 -14.22 7.76
N PRO A 470 30.42 -14.79 7.84
CA PRO A 470 31.21 -15.16 6.66
C PRO A 470 30.61 -16.37 5.90
N GLU A 471 29.82 -17.21 6.58
CA GLU A 471 29.26 -18.41 5.99
C GLU A 471 28.09 -18.08 5.05
N ILE A 472 28.20 -18.55 3.80
CA ILE A 472 27.24 -18.22 2.73
C ILE A 472 25.81 -18.64 3.10
N TRP A 473 25.63 -19.81 3.72
CA TRP A 473 24.32 -20.31 4.11
C TRP A 473 23.66 -19.42 5.19
N GLN A 474 24.44 -18.91 6.15
CA GLN A 474 23.95 -17.95 7.15
C GLN A 474 23.50 -16.64 6.50
N GLN A 475 24.27 -16.15 5.52
CA GLN A 475 23.92 -14.95 4.77
C GLN A 475 22.60 -15.13 4.02
N HIS A 476 22.38 -16.28 3.36
CA HIS A 476 21.10 -16.58 2.70
C HIS A 476 19.93 -16.64 3.69
N THR A 477 20.12 -17.28 4.84
CA THR A 477 19.10 -17.33 5.91
C THR A 477 18.73 -15.93 6.41
N ILE A 478 19.71 -15.11 6.80
CA ILE A 478 19.48 -13.73 7.26
C ILE A 478 18.70 -12.93 6.21
N ARG A 479 19.09 -13.08 4.95
CA ARG A 479 18.50 -12.35 3.83
C ARG A 479 17.05 -12.77 3.58
N TYR A 480 16.75 -14.06 3.64
CA TYR A 480 15.39 -14.59 3.56
C TYR A 480 14.53 -14.07 4.73
N LEU A 481 15.02 -14.20 5.97
CA LEU A 481 14.30 -13.76 7.16
C LEU A 481 13.99 -12.26 7.11
N TYR A 482 14.98 -11.41 6.84
CA TYR A 482 14.76 -9.97 6.77
C TYR A 482 13.75 -9.60 5.67
N HIS A 483 13.85 -10.21 4.50
CA HIS A 483 12.91 -9.96 3.41
C HIS A 483 11.48 -10.34 3.80
N MET A 484 11.28 -11.56 4.29
CA MET A 484 9.97 -12.06 4.69
C MET A 484 9.35 -11.17 5.78
N LEU A 485 10.13 -10.83 6.80
CA LEU A 485 9.67 -10.00 7.92
C LEU A 485 9.35 -8.57 7.49
N SER A 486 10.28 -7.89 6.79
CA SER A 486 10.10 -6.50 6.35
C SER A 486 8.95 -6.34 5.35
N GLN A 487 8.77 -7.29 4.44
CA GLN A 487 7.64 -7.28 3.50
C GLN A 487 6.34 -7.70 4.21
N GLY A 488 6.39 -8.73 5.05
CA GLY A 488 5.25 -9.28 5.79
C GLY A 488 4.54 -8.25 6.66
N VAL A 489 5.28 -7.39 7.37
CA VAL A 489 4.70 -6.32 8.21
C VAL A 489 4.02 -5.20 7.41
N THR A 490 4.23 -5.15 6.09
CA THR A 490 3.55 -4.22 5.17
C THR A 490 2.61 -4.91 4.19
N ARG A 491 2.53 -6.25 4.22
CA ARG A 491 1.65 -7.05 3.36
C ARG A 491 0.27 -7.11 3.99
N ASP A 492 -0.50 -6.06 3.74
CA ASP A 492 -1.86 -5.94 4.24
C ASP A 492 -2.72 -7.14 3.86
N CYS A 493 -3.30 -7.76 4.88
CA CYS A 493 -4.06 -8.98 4.71
C CYS A 493 -5.10 -9.11 5.82
N GLY A 494 -6.25 -9.71 5.48
CA GLY A 494 -7.38 -9.83 6.39
C GLY A 494 -8.47 -10.74 5.86
N LEU A 495 -9.46 -11.02 6.71
CA LEU A 495 -10.65 -11.76 6.31
C LEU A 495 -11.61 -10.86 5.52
N GLY A 496 -11.72 -9.60 5.93
CA GLY A 496 -12.58 -8.61 5.30
C GLY A 496 -12.16 -8.25 3.88
N ILE A 497 -13.12 -8.27 2.95
CA ILE A 497 -12.98 -7.76 1.58
C ILE A 497 -13.92 -6.57 1.42
N GLY A 498 -13.34 -5.39 1.18
CA GLY A 498 -14.06 -4.16 0.86
C GLY A 498 -13.97 -3.87 -0.64
N ILE A 499 -15.09 -3.54 -1.26
CA ILE A 499 -15.17 -3.23 -2.71
C ILE A 499 -15.69 -1.80 -2.94
N TYR A 500 -15.44 -0.86 -2.03
CA TYR A 500 -15.77 0.55 -2.27
C TYR A 500 -14.56 1.31 -2.84
N HIS A 501 -14.80 2.24 -3.76
CA HIS A 501 -13.73 2.81 -4.61
C HIS A 501 -12.75 3.70 -3.87
N THR A 502 -13.21 4.37 -2.79
CA THR A 502 -12.31 5.15 -1.94
C THR A 502 -11.63 4.31 -0.86
N GLU A 503 -11.81 2.99 -0.84
CA GLU A 503 -11.01 2.14 0.04
C GLU A 503 -9.61 1.94 -0.54
N ASP A 504 -8.64 1.66 0.33
CA ASP A 504 -7.36 1.13 -0.12
C ASP A 504 -7.56 -0.31 -0.65
N SER A 505 -6.59 -0.83 -1.39
CA SER A 505 -6.61 -2.22 -1.86
C SER A 505 -5.43 -2.98 -1.24
N PRO A 506 -5.67 -3.88 -0.25
CA PRO A 506 -6.96 -4.19 0.39
C PRO A 506 -7.45 -3.07 1.33
N ALA A 507 -8.72 -3.17 1.77
CA ALA A 507 -9.42 -2.17 2.58
C ALA A 507 -8.81 -2.00 3.98
N LEU A 508 -7.77 -1.17 4.07
CA LEU A 508 -6.83 -1.10 5.19
C LEU A 508 -7.49 -0.79 6.55
N THR A 509 -8.30 0.26 6.61
CA THR A 509 -9.02 0.65 7.83
C THR A 509 -9.85 -0.50 8.39
N MET A 510 -10.53 -1.24 7.50
CA MET A 510 -11.39 -2.35 7.89
C MET A 510 -10.58 -3.53 8.44
N ILE A 511 -9.52 -3.96 7.76
CA ILE A 511 -8.70 -5.10 8.22
C ILE A 511 -7.86 -4.76 9.46
N ALA A 512 -7.51 -3.48 9.65
CA ALA A 512 -6.91 -3.01 10.90
C ALA A 512 -7.93 -3.07 12.05
N ALA A 513 -9.16 -2.58 11.84
CA ALA A 513 -10.24 -2.69 12.82
C ALA A 513 -10.58 -4.16 13.14
N GLU A 514 -10.58 -5.05 12.14
CA GLU A 514 -10.76 -6.50 12.33
C GLU A 514 -9.71 -7.08 13.29
N SER A 515 -8.47 -6.58 13.22
CA SER A 515 -7.34 -7.10 13.99
C SER A 515 -7.38 -6.58 15.42
N VAL A 516 -7.82 -5.33 15.61
CA VAL A 516 -8.16 -4.78 16.93
C VAL A 516 -9.27 -5.58 17.61
N LEU A 517 -10.26 -6.03 16.82
CA LEU A 517 -11.44 -6.79 17.28
C LEU A 517 -11.30 -8.30 17.03
N ALA A 518 -10.08 -8.83 16.99
CA ALA A 518 -9.80 -10.20 16.54
C ALA A 518 -10.64 -11.26 17.29
N GLU A 519 -10.76 -11.14 18.61
CA GLU A 519 -11.54 -12.06 19.44
C GLU A 519 -13.04 -11.99 19.11
N GLN A 520 -13.61 -10.79 18.99
CA GLN A 520 -15.01 -10.60 18.67
C GLN A 520 -15.34 -11.11 17.27
N VAL A 521 -14.45 -10.89 16.29
CA VAL A 521 -14.60 -11.39 14.92
C VAL A 521 -14.56 -12.91 14.89
N LEU A 522 -13.60 -13.54 15.56
CA LEU A 522 -13.50 -15.01 15.62
C LEU A 522 -14.73 -15.63 16.31
N ASN A 523 -15.14 -15.09 17.45
CA ASN A 523 -16.30 -15.57 18.19
C ASN A 523 -17.58 -15.50 17.33
N GLU A 524 -17.81 -14.39 16.65
CA GLU A 524 -19.02 -14.23 15.83
C GLU A 524 -19.01 -15.15 14.60
N ILE A 525 -17.84 -15.35 13.97
CA ILE A 525 -17.71 -16.22 12.79
C ILE A 525 -17.90 -17.70 13.16
N PHE A 526 -17.30 -18.16 14.25
CA PHE A 526 -17.29 -19.59 14.61
C PHE A 526 -18.50 -20.04 15.43
N ASN A 527 -19.07 -19.15 16.26
CA ASN A 527 -20.15 -19.54 17.18
C ASN A 527 -21.57 -19.29 16.62
N ASN A 528 -21.71 -18.64 15.45
CA ASN A 528 -23.00 -18.36 14.82
C ASN A 528 -23.13 -18.95 13.39
N PRO A 529 -23.02 -20.26 13.20
CA PRO A 529 -22.97 -20.88 11.87
C PRO A 529 -24.28 -20.74 11.05
N GLU A 530 -25.39 -20.38 11.70
CA GLU A 530 -26.71 -20.22 11.06
C GLU A 530 -26.78 -19.02 10.09
N LYS A 531 -25.88 -18.04 10.25
CA LYS A 531 -25.78 -16.85 9.38
C LYS A 531 -24.62 -17.02 8.40
N SER A 532 -24.70 -16.33 7.26
CA SER A 532 -23.58 -16.28 6.32
C SER A 532 -22.33 -15.67 6.99
N ARG A 533 -21.13 -16.18 6.67
CA ARG A 533 -19.85 -15.69 7.21
C ARG A 533 -19.67 -14.18 7.07
N SER A 534 -20.03 -13.60 5.92
CA SER A 534 -20.02 -12.15 5.72
C SER A 534 -21.00 -11.42 6.64
N GLY A 535 -22.17 -12.01 6.92
CA GLY A 535 -23.12 -11.48 7.88
C GLY A 535 -22.56 -11.46 9.31
N ASN A 536 -21.93 -12.55 9.73
CA ASN A 536 -21.26 -12.63 11.04
C ASN A 536 -20.13 -11.62 11.16
N TYR A 537 -19.26 -11.54 10.16
CA TYR A 537 -18.18 -10.57 10.12
C TYR A 537 -18.68 -9.12 10.25
N ARG A 538 -19.72 -8.75 9.49
CA ARG A 538 -20.35 -7.41 9.59
C ARG A 538 -20.95 -7.16 10.98
N ASN A 539 -21.61 -8.16 11.57
CA ASN A 539 -22.20 -8.03 12.90
C ASN A 539 -21.12 -7.84 13.97
N ALA A 540 -20.01 -8.59 13.89
CA ALA A 540 -18.88 -8.43 14.80
C ALA A 540 -18.37 -7.00 14.82
N LEU A 541 -18.14 -6.40 13.64
CA LEU A 541 -17.67 -5.02 13.55
C LEU A 541 -18.75 -4.01 14.03
N ARG A 542 -20.00 -4.15 13.58
CA ARG A 542 -21.10 -3.24 13.97
C ARG A 542 -21.38 -3.22 15.47
N ASN A 543 -21.41 -4.41 16.08
CA ASN A 543 -21.69 -4.55 17.52
C ASN A 543 -20.55 -3.99 18.38
N ASN A 544 -19.39 -3.73 17.79
CA ASN A 544 -18.20 -3.21 18.46
C ASN A 544 -17.81 -1.81 17.95
N GLY A 545 -18.80 -1.00 17.58
CA GLY A 545 -18.61 0.43 17.34
C GLY A 545 -18.06 0.79 15.96
N ILE A 546 -17.92 -0.14 15.02
CA ILE A 546 -17.56 0.20 13.64
C ILE A 546 -18.80 0.61 12.87
N THR A 547 -18.73 1.76 12.20
CA THR A 547 -19.78 2.33 11.37
C THR A 547 -19.46 2.17 9.89
N SER A 548 -20.51 2.18 9.07
CA SER A 548 -20.39 2.30 7.61
C SER A 548 -21.74 2.56 6.97
N LYS A 549 -21.76 3.41 5.94
CA LYS A 549 -22.92 3.59 5.06
C LYS A 549 -23.01 2.54 3.94
N THR A 550 -21.95 1.78 3.71
CA THR A 550 -21.80 0.89 2.56
C THR A 550 -21.52 -0.56 2.98
N TRP A 551 -22.19 -1.05 4.03
CA TRP A 551 -22.00 -2.42 4.55
C TRP A 551 -22.31 -3.53 3.53
N GLU A 552 -23.16 -3.24 2.56
CA GLU A 552 -23.47 -4.13 1.43
C GLU A 552 -22.24 -4.42 0.57
N LYS A 553 -21.22 -3.55 0.61
CA LYS A 553 -19.93 -3.69 -0.09
C LYS A 553 -18.85 -4.39 0.73
N VAL A 554 -19.25 -5.09 1.80
CA VAL A 554 -18.32 -5.81 2.70
C VAL A 554 -18.57 -7.31 2.64
N PHE A 555 -17.51 -8.06 2.40
CA PHE A 555 -17.52 -9.52 2.36
C PHE A 555 -16.46 -10.08 3.31
N CYS A 556 -16.56 -11.37 3.61
CA CYS A 556 -15.59 -12.08 4.44
C CYS A 556 -15.12 -13.32 3.68
N SER A 557 -13.81 -13.41 3.48
CA SER A 557 -13.17 -14.56 2.87
C SER A 557 -13.06 -15.72 3.86
N ASP A 558 -13.00 -16.94 3.34
CA ASP A 558 -12.65 -18.13 4.11
C ASP A 558 -11.17 -18.44 3.91
N ASN A 559 -10.31 -17.67 4.57
CA ASN A 559 -8.86 -17.80 4.50
C ASN A 559 -8.32 -18.30 5.85
N SER A 560 -7.76 -19.52 5.83
CA SER A 560 -7.23 -20.18 7.03
C SER A 560 -6.04 -19.43 7.63
N LEU A 561 -5.15 -18.87 6.79
CA LEU A 561 -4.00 -18.09 7.25
C LEU A 561 -4.43 -16.77 7.90
N MET A 562 -5.47 -16.12 7.36
CA MET A 562 -6.02 -14.89 7.97
C MET A 562 -6.76 -15.19 9.27
N THR A 563 -7.44 -16.33 9.34
CA THR A 563 -8.00 -16.83 10.59
C THR A 563 -6.88 -17.08 11.62
N LYS A 564 -5.75 -17.68 11.19
CA LYS A 564 -4.57 -17.88 12.02
C LYS A 564 -3.96 -16.57 12.51
N LYS A 565 -3.90 -15.52 11.66
CA LYS A 565 -3.49 -14.16 12.07
C LYS A 565 -4.31 -13.68 13.28
N LEU A 566 -5.64 -13.78 13.21
CA LEU A 566 -6.51 -13.38 14.32
C LEU A 566 -6.31 -14.25 15.57
N GLN A 567 -6.12 -15.55 15.42
CA GLN A 567 -5.82 -16.45 16.54
C GLN A 567 -4.51 -16.07 17.24
N LEU A 568 -3.46 -15.79 16.48
CA LEU A 568 -2.17 -15.33 17.01
C LEU A 568 -2.29 -13.97 17.70
N ILE A 569 -3.13 -13.05 17.22
CA ILE A 569 -3.40 -11.79 17.91
C ILE A 569 -4.03 -12.07 19.28
N VAL A 570 -5.03 -12.95 19.35
CA VAL A 570 -5.71 -13.31 20.59
C VAL A 570 -4.75 -13.96 21.60
N SER A 571 -3.92 -14.92 21.15
CA SER A 571 -3.02 -15.64 22.06
C SER A 571 -1.78 -14.84 22.44
N CYS A 572 -1.17 -14.12 21.49
CA CYS A 572 0.16 -13.52 21.65
C CYS A 572 0.13 -12.03 21.96
N LEU A 573 -0.92 -11.31 21.60
CA LEU A 573 -0.89 -9.84 21.61
C LEU A 573 -1.95 -9.26 22.55
N ASN A 574 -3.13 -9.88 22.71
CA ASN A 574 -4.28 -9.28 23.43
C ASN A 574 -3.99 -8.81 24.86
N HIS A 575 -2.98 -9.40 25.50
CA HIS A 575 -2.54 -9.04 26.84
C HIS A 575 -1.59 -7.82 26.90
N ILE A 576 -1.01 -7.40 25.77
CA ILE A 576 -0.10 -6.24 25.71
C ILE A 576 -0.88 -4.96 26.02
N PRO A 577 -0.45 -4.14 27.01
CA PRO A 577 -1.12 -2.90 27.36
C PRO A 577 -1.06 -1.85 26.25
N THR A 578 -2.14 -1.09 26.10
CA THR A 578 -2.29 -0.06 25.06
C THR A 578 -2.96 1.17 25.66
N VAL A 579 -2.32 2.35 25.59
CA VAL A 579 -2.84 3.62 26.14
C VAL A 579 -3.37 4.58 25.09
N SER A 580 -3.19 4.26 23.81
CA SER A 580 -3.63 5.09 22.69
C SER A 580 -4.12 4.26 21.52
N LEU A 581 -4.87 4.91 20.61
CA LEU A 581 -5.27 4.32 19.34
C LEU A 581 -4.05 3.81 18.54
N TYR A 582 -2.95 4.57 18.55
CA TYR A 582 -1.71 4.18 17.88
C TYR A 582 -1.19 2.85 18.40
N GLU A 583 -1.00 2.73 19.71
CA GLU A 583 -0.48 1.50 20.33
C GLU A 583 -1.40 0.31 20.12
N LEU A 584 -2.72 0.53 20.16
CA LEU A 584 -3.70 -0.51 19.90
C LEU A 584 -3.60 -1.05 18.47
N VAL A 585 -3.55 -0.15 17.48
CA VAL A 585 -3.36 -0.52 16.06
C VAL A 585 -1.99 -1.14 15.84
N PHE A 586 -0.94 -0.58 16.42
CA PHE A 586 0.43 -1.09 16.30
C PHE A 586 0.55 -2.52 16.85
N CYS A 587 0.09 -2.76 18.08
CA CYS A 587 0.15 -4.08 18.69
C CYS A 587 -0.76 -5.09 17.98
N ARG A 588 -1.99 -4.72 17.65
CA ARG A 588 -2.99 -5.70 17.14
C ARG A 588 -2.84 -5.94 15.65
N TYR A 589 -2.60 -4.90 14.86
CA TYR A 589 -2.50 -5.00 13.41
C TYR A 589 -1.06 -5.28 12.96
N ILE A 590 -0.12 -4.38 13.27
CA ILE A 590 1.29 -4.55 12.83
C ILE A 590 1.92 -5.77 13.51
N GLY A 591 1.72 -5.92 14.81
CA GLY A 591 2.11 -7.13 15.54
C GLY A 591 1.43 -8.40 15.02
N GLY A 592 0.16 -8.31 14.61
CA GLY A 592 -0.53 -9.43 13.97
C GLY A 592 0.12 -9.85 12.65
N LEU A 593 0.47 -8.88 11.78
CA LEU A 593 1.20 -9.12 10.52
C LEU A 593 2.59 -9.72 10.77
N ARG A 594 3.27 -9.23 11.81
CA ARG A 594 4.56 -9.75 12.26
C ARG A 594 4.46 -11.22 12.68
N LYS A 595 3.53 -11.53 13.58
CA LYS A 595 3.35 -12.89 14.13
C LYS A 595 2.92 -13.90 13.07
N ILE A 596 2.03 -13.54 12.14
CA ILE A 596 1.65 -14.46 11.05
C ILE A 596 2.80 -14.73 10.08
N THR A 597 3.71 -13.76 9.90
CA THR A 597 4.91 -13.94 9.09
C THR A 597 5.93 -14.84 9.81
N GLU A 598 6.17 -14.62 11.11
CA GLU A 598 6.99 -15.52 11.94
C GLU A 598 6.47 -16.96 11.91
N TYR A 599 5.15 -17.13 12.07
CA TYR A 599 4.49 -18.43 11.93
C TYR A 599 4.74 -19.06 10.56
N SER A 600 4.62 -18.28 9.48
CA SER A 600 4.80 -18.79 8.11
C SER A 600 6.24 -19.23 7.84
N ILE A 601 7.23 -18.52 8.38
CA ILE A 601 8.65 -18.91 8.33
C ILE A 601 8.88 -20.20 9.13
N LEU A 602 8.31 -20.28 10.33
CA LEU A 602 8.60 -21.36 11.28
C LEU A 602 7.83 -22.64 11.00
N ARG A 603 6.67 -22.57 10.33
CA ARG A 603 5.74 -23.69 10.22
C ARG A 603 6.38 -24.95 9.65
N GLU A 604 7.27 -24.82 8.69
CA GLU A 604 7.97 -25.94 8.03
C GLU A 604 8.99 -26.66 8.91
N PHE A 605 9.40 -26.05 10.02
CA PHE A 605 10.32 -26.65 10.97
C PHE A 605 9.63 -27.54 12.01
N PHE A 606 8.39 -27.20 12.36
CA PHE A 606 7.62 -27.89 13.40
C PHE A 606 6.74 -29.02 12.85
N GLN A 607 6.51 -30.05 13.66
CA GLN A 607 5.63 -31.16 13.28
C GLN A 607 4.15 -30.76 13.38
N THR A 608 3.78 -30.05 14.46
CA THR A 608 2.39 -29.64 14.71
C THR A 608 2.22 -28.13 14.63
N ASP A 609 1.00 -27.67 14.30
CA ASP A 609 0.64 -26.25 14.34
C ASP A 609 0.80 -25.70 15.77
N SER A 610 0.42 -26.49 16.78
CA SER A 610 0.46 -26.07 18.19
C SER A 610 1.89 -25.79 18.67
N ASP A 611 2.87 -26.62 18.31
CA ASP A 611 4.27 -26.38 18.70
C ASP A 611 4.81 -25.10 18.07
N CYS A 612 4.48 -24.86 16.80
CA CYS A 612 4.84 -23.63 16.10
C CYS A 612 4.20 -22.40 16.77
N GLU A 613 2.90 -22.47 17.08
CA GLU A 613 2.18 -21.39 17.76
C GLU A 613 2.75 -21.07 19.13
N ASN A 614 3.07 -22.09 19.93
CA ASN A 614 3.68 -21.93 21.24
C ASN A 614 5.05 -21.24 21.14
N PHE A 615 5.84 -21.61 20.13
CA PHE A 615 7.12 -20.94 19.90
C PHE A 615 6.93 -19.49 19.43
N VAL A 616 6.03 -19.23 18.48
CA VAL A 616 5.71 -17.86 18.02
C VAL A 616 5.21 -16.98 19.17
N ALA A 617 4.43 -17.54 20.10
CA ALA A 617 3.97 -16.85 21.29
C ALA A 617 5.09 -16.52 22.27
N SER A 618 6.21 -17.26 22.24
CA SER A 618 7.41 -16.96 23.03
C SER A 618 8.31 -15.88 22.41
N LEU A 619 8.14 -15.59 21.12
CA LEU A 619 8.89 -14.54 20.45
C LEU A 619 8.39 -13.16 20.90
N ASN A 620 9.33 -12.24 21.10
CA ASN A 620 9.02 -10.87 21.47
C ASN A 620 8.18 -10.17 20.40
N PHE A 621 7.41 -9.18 20.85
CA PHE A 621 6.92 -8.08 20.02
C PHE A 621 7.06 -6.80 20.82
#